data_AF-A0A177HJM3-F1
#
_entry.id   AF-A0A177HJM3-F1
#
_cell.length_a   1.000
_cell.length_b   1.000
_cell.length_c   1.000
_cell.angle_alpha   90.00
_cell.angle_beta   90.00
_cell.angle_gamma   90.00
#
_symmetry.space_group_name_H-M   'P 1'
#
loop_
_entity.id
_entity.type
_entity.pdbx_description
1 polymer ?
#
loop_
_entity_poly.entity_id
_entity_poly.type
_entity_poly.pdbx_seq_one_letter_code
_entity_poly.pdbx_strand_id
1 'polypeptide(L)'
;MAIEPVLRFFDFGSPAFVRLVDGFQQRLIEEVAASDLPGLIFTFVWAFDQPGDQRALEQYALPFRERGGRVLYLELKASQEARVQRNMGASRLAGKPSKRDLDGLITVVAAAVVHQFESVRGRLRFERCRSLGSAEAADYG
;
A
#
# COMPACT_ATOMS: atom_id res chain seq x y z
N MET A 1 3.72 -5.80 5.32
CA MET A 1 5.05 -6.38 5.60
C MET A 1 5.50 -6.01 7.01
N ALA A 2 5.74 -4.74 7.32
CA ALA A 2 6.14 -4.34 8.68
C ALA A 2 5.00 -4.22 9.72
N ILE A 3 3.76 -4.05 9.25
CA ILE A 3 2.63 -3.69 10.14
C ILE A 3 2.29 -4.80 11.15
N GLU A 4 2.02 -6.04 10.70
CA GLU A 4 1.55 -7.11 11.61
C GLU A 4 2.56 -7.48 12.70
N PRO A 5 3.89 -7.56 12.43
CA PRO A 5 4.86 -7.79 13.49
C PRO A 5 4.90 -6.65 14.53
N VAL A 6 4.84 -5.39 14.09
CA VAL A 6 4.93 -4.22 14.97
C VAL A 6 3.67 -4.06 15.84
N LEU A 7 2.50 -4.42 15.31
CA LEU A 7 1.23 -4.42 16.07
C LEU A 7 1.22 -5.35 17.29
N ARG A 8 2.19 -6.25 17.43
CA ARG A 8 2.33 -7.09 18.63
C ARG A 8 2.90 -6.33 19.83
N PHE A 9 3.48 -5.15 19.60
CA PHE A 9 4.21 -4.38 20.61
C PHE A 9 3.69 -2.96 20.76
N PHE A 10 3.19 -2.36 19.68
CA PHE A 10 2.78 -0.96 19.65
C PHE A 10 1.44 -0.80 18.96
N ASP A 11 0.59 0.03 19.54
CA ASP A 11 -0.71 0.37 18.97
C ASP A 11 -0.56 1.05 17.61
N PHE A 12 -1.52 0.76 16.72
CA PHE A 12 -1.58 1.36 15.40
C PHE A 12 -1.56 2.89 15.49
N GLY A 13 -0.68 3.52 14.70
CA GLY A 13 -0.56 4.97 14.65
C GLY A 13 0.21 5.62 15.81
N SER A 14 0.61 4.87 16.83
CA SER A 14 1.49 5.40 17.87
C SER A 14 2.85 5.87 17.30
N PRO A 15 3.55 6.83 17.93
CA PRO A 15 4.83 7.30 17.42
C PRO A 15 5.88 6.20 17.24
N ALA A 16 5.88 5.19 18.11
CA ALA A 16 6.78 4.04 17.99
C ALA A 16 6.39 3.13 16.81
N PHE A 17 5.09 2.87 16.63
CA PHE A 17 4.58 2.12 15.48
C PHE A 17 4.98 2.77 14.16
N VAL A 18 4.72 4.07 14.02
CA VAL A 18 5.04 4.84 12.80
C VAL A 18 6.53 4.78 12.50
N ARG A 19 7.39 5.12 13.47
CA ARG A 19 8.86 5.09 13.28
C ARG A 19 9.39 3.72 12.84
N LEU A 20 8.89 2.63 13.43
CA LEU A 20 9.35 1.29 13.11
C LEU A 20 8.88 0.82 11.73
N VAL A 21 7.62 1.07 11.40
CA VAL A 21 7.04 0.69 10.11
C VAL A 21 7.72 1.46 8.97
N ASP A 22 7.83 2.78 9.11
CA ASP A 22 8.41 3.64 8.07
C ASP A 22 9.91 3.37 7.92
N GLY A 23 10.63 3.27 9.04
CA GLY A 23 12.06 2.97 9.01
C GLY A 23 12.39 1.61 8.40
N PHE A 24 11.53 0.59 8.61
CA PHE A 24 11.70 -0.70 7.94
C PHE A 24 11.48 -0.58 6.43
N GLN A 25 10.41 0.10 6.01
CA GLN A 25 10.10 0.26 4.58
C GLN A 25 11.21 1.03 3.86
N GLN A 26 11.69 2.13 4.45
CA GLN A 26 12.79 2.91 3.90
C GLN A 26 14.05 2.07 3.72
N ARG A 27 14.49 1.34 4.76
CA ARG A 27 15.68 0.48 4.66
C ARG A 27 15.51 -0.61 3.62
N LEU A 28 14.34 -1.25 3.56
CA LEU A 28 14.07 -2.27 2.54
C LEU A 28 14.23 -1.70 1.12
N ILE A 29 13.71 -0.49 0.89
CA ILE A 29 13.79 0.18 -0.41
C ILE A 29 15.24 0.52 -0.77
N GLU A 30 15.98 1.10 0.17
CA GLU A 30 17.39 1.46 -0.01
C GLU A 30 18.25 0.22 -0.33
N GLU A 31 18.06 -0.86 0.42
CA GLU A 31 18.78 -2.13 0.21
C GLU A 31 18.44 -2.77 -1.15
N VAL A 32 17.16 -2.82 -1.52
CA VAL A 32 16.77 -3.38 -2.82
C VAL A 32 17.30 -2.52 -3.96
N ALA A 33 17.24 -1.20 -3.86
CA ALA A 33 17.78 -0.29 -4.86
C ALA A 33 19.32 -0.43 -5.01
N ALA A 34 20.02 -0.80 -3.94
CA ALA A 34 21.47 -1.02 -3.95
C ALA A 34 21.89 -2.44 -4.38
N SER A 35 20.95 -3.36 -4.54
CA SER A 35 21.22 -4.77 -4.86
C SER A 35 21.21 -5.07 -6.37
N ASP A 36 21.61 -6.28 -6.75
CA ASP A 36 21.50 -6.81 -8.11
C ASP A 36 20.10 -7.37 -8.43
N LEU A 37 19.09 -7.13 -7.57
CA LEU A 37 17.73 -7.58 -7.81
C LEU A 37 17.11 -6.82 -9.01
N PRO A 38 16.21 -7.45 -9.78
CA PRO A 38 15.62 -6.83 -10.96
C PRO A 38 14.68 -5.65 -10.64
N GLY A 39 14.25 -5.50 -9.39
CA GLY A 39 13.39 -4.41 -8.93
C GLY A 39 12.51 -4.79 -7.74
N LEU A 40 11.60 -3.87 -7.38
CA LEU A 40 10.67 -4.02 -6.26
C LEU A 40 9.25 -3.65 -6.68
N ILE A 41 8.29 -4.54 -6.41
CA ILE A 41 6.87 -4.17 -6.41
C ILE A 41 6.48 -3.83 -4.97
N PHE A 42 6.09 -2.58 -4.76
CA PHE A 42 5.68 -2.08 -3.46
C PHE A 42 4.25 -1.55 -3.50
N THR A 43 3.47 -1.86 -2.47
CA THR A 43 2.09 -1.37 -2.34
C THR A 43 2.04 -0.30 -1.27
N PHE A 44 1.45 0.84 -1.62
CA PHE A 44 1.34 2.01 -0.76
C PHE A 44 -0.10 2.53 -0.82
N VAL A 45 -0.64 2.91 0.33
CA VAL A 45 -1.95 3.57 0.40
C VAL A 45 -1.69 5.06 0.29
N TRP A 46 -2.20 5.67 -0.78
CA TRP A 46 -1.97 7.07 -1.09
C TRP A 46 -3.27 7.88 -0.99
N ALA A 47 -3.37 8.73 0.02
CA ALA A 47 -4.34 9.81 0.07
C ALA A 47 -3.82 11.01 -0.74
N PHE A 48 -4.42 11.28 -1.91
CA PHE A 48 -4.02 12.36 -2.83
C PHE A 48 -4.21 13.76 -2.26
N ASP A 49 -5.09 13.90 -1.26
CA ASP A 49 -5.31 15.13 -0.50
C ASP A 49 -4.28 15.32 0.63
N GLN A 50 -3.37 14.35 0.86
CA GLN A 50 -2.31 14.43 1.85
C GLN A 50 -0.94 14.65 1.19
N PRO A 51 -0.37 15.86 1.25
CA PRO A 51 0.95 16.14 0.68
C PRO A 51 2.09 15.29 1.29
N GLY A 52 1.89 14.77 2.51
CA GLY A 52 2.83 13.85 3.17
C GLY A 52 3.03 12.56 2.39
N ASP A 53 1.95 12.00 1.83
CA ASP A 53 1.99 10.74 1.10
C ASP A 53 2.77 10.86 -0.21
N GLN A 54 2.61 12.00 -0.90
CA GLN A 54 3.40 12.29 -2.08
C GLN A 54 4.90 12.39 -1.75
N ARG A 55 5.25 13.04 -0.62
CA ARG A 55 6.66 13.13 -0.19
C ARG A 55 7.23 11.76 0.16
N ALA A 56 6.48 10.91 0.86
CA ALA A 56 6.90 9.56 1.18
C ALA A 56 7.15 8.72 -0.07
N LEU A 57 6.26 8.79 -1.07
CA LEU A 57 6.46 8.11 -2.34
C LEU A 57 7.71 8.59 -3.10
N GLU A 58 7.97 9.90 -3.09
CA GLU A 58 9.17 10.44 -3.74
C GLU A 58 10.46 10.04 -2.99
N GLN A 59 10.43 9.95 -1.66
CA GLN A 59 11.52 9.37 -0.87
C GLN A 59 11.78 7.90 -1.23
N TYR A 60 10.72 7.12 -1.47
CA TYR A 60 10.83 5.73 -1.89
C TYR A 60 11.33 5.56 -3.34
N ALA A 61 10.98 6.50 -4.22
CA ALA A 61 11.41 6.49 -5.61
C ALA A 61 12.87 6.91 -5.80
N LEU A 62 13.37 7.82 -4.94
CA LEU A 62 14.67 8.45 -5.11
C LEU A 62 15.85 7.46 -5.21
N PRO A 63 15.99 6.45 -4.33
CA PRO A 63 17.12 5.51 -4.38
C PRO A 63 17.23 4.76 -5.72
N PHE A 64 16.09 4.42 -6.34
CA PHE A 64 16.08 3.79 -7.66
C PHE A 64 16.49 4.78 -8.74
N ARG A 65 15.97 6.02 -8.72
CA ARG A 65 16.26 7.04 -9.75
C ARG A 65 17.72 7.46 -9.75
N GLU A 66 18.32 7.66 -8.58
CA GLU A 66 19.75 8.03 -8.45
C GLU A 66 20.68 6.96 -9.02
N ARG A 67 20.21 5.71 -9.09
CA ARG A 67 20.94 4.56 -9.64
C ARG A 67 20.55 4.25 -11.09
N GLY A 68 19.83 5.15 -11.76
CA GLY A 68 19.38 4.98 -13.15
C GLY A 68 18.19 4.02 -13.33
N GLY A 69 17.55 3.60 -12.24
CA GLY A 69 16.36 2.76 -12.26
C GLY A 69 15.10 3.51 -12.72
N ARG A 70 14.19 2.79 -13.38
CA ARG A 70 12.89 3.32 -13.80
C ARG A 70 11.85 3.11 -12.68
N VAL A 71 11.15 4.18 -12.30
CA VAL A 71 10.06 4.13 -11.33
C VAL A 71 8.72 4.30 -12.04
N LEU A 72 7.79 3.38 -11.79
CA LEU A 72 6.44 3.40 -12.32
C LEU A 72 5.43 3.42 -11.18
N TYR A 73 4.41 4.27 -11.31
CA TYR A 73 3.29 4.29 -10.40
C TYR A 73 2.08 3.65 -11.07
N LEU A 74 1.44 2.71 -10.36
CA LEU A 74 0.23 2.02 -10.80
C LEU A 74 -0.87 2.26 -9.77
N GLU A 75 -1.99 2.82 -10.20
CA GLU A 75 -3.17 3.02 -9.36
C GLU A 75 -4.12 1.82 -9.52
N LEU A 76 -4.50 1.20 -8.40
CA LEU A 76 -5.49 0.12 -8.37
C LEU A 76 -6.86 0.68 -8.03
N LYS A 77 -7.82 0.55 -8.97
CA LYS A 77 -9.20 1.00 -8.79
C LYS A 77 -10.15 -0.18 -8.63
N ALA A 78 -11.08 -0.06 -7.68
CA ALA A 78 -12.19 -0.97 -7.48
C ALA A 78 -13.33 -0.19 -6.81
N SER A 79 -14.58 -0.56 -7.11
CA SER A 79 -15.73 0.10 -6.45
C SER A 79 -15.68 -0.10 -4.94
N GLN A 80 -16.33 0.81 -4.20
CA GLN A 80 -16.38 0.72 -2.75
C GLN A 80 -17.03 -0.59 -2.31
N GLU A 81 -18.09 -1.02 -2.99
CA GLU A 81 -18.79 -2.28 -2.74
C GLU A 81 -17.84 -3.47 -2.92
N ALA A 82 -17.10 -3.52 -4.03
CA ALA A 82 -16.13 -4.59 -4.29
C ALA A 82 -15.04 -4.65 -3.21
N ARG A 83 -14.57 -3.49 -2.74
CA ARG A 83 -13.58 -3.40 -1.65
C ARG A 83 -14.16 -3.88 -0.32
N VAL A 84 -15.39 -3.53 0.00
CA VAL A 84 -16.09 -3.98 1.22
C VAL A 84 -16.28 -5.49 1.19
N GLN A 85 -16.87 -6.03 0.11
CA GLN A 85 -17.09 -7.46 -0.06
C GLN A 85 -15.78 -8.26 0.08
N ARG A 86 -14.71 -7.80 -0.58
CA ARG A 86 -13.38 -8.43 -0.46
C ARG A 86 -12.82 -8.38 0.96
N ASN A 87 -13.03 -7.28 1.68
CA ASN A 87 -12.49 -7.14 3.03
C ASN A 87 -13.22 -8.04 4.05
N MET A 88 -14.47 -8.43 3.77
CA MET A 88 -15.27 -9.36 4.59
C MET A 88 -15.00 -10.85 4.29
N GLY A 89 -14.31 -11.16 3.19
CA GLY A 89 -14.07 -12.56 2.79
C GLY A 89 -13.16 -13.32 3.76
N ALA A 90 -13.44 -14.61 3.99
CA ALA A 90 -12.72 -15.47 4.94
C ALA A 90 -11.19 -15.52 4.72
N SER A 91 -10.74 -15.54 3.45
CA SER A 91 -9.32 -15.48 3.09
C SER A 91 -8.63 -14.20 3.62
N ARG A 92 -9.35 -13.07 3.63
CA ARG A 92 -8.82 -11.79 4.10
C ARG A 92 -8.61 -11.74 5.61
N LEU A 93 -9.54 -12.34 6.35
CA LEU A 93 -9.53 -12.46 7.80
C LEU A 93 -8.44 -13.44 8.26
N ALA A 94 -8.20 -14.52 7.49
CA ALA A 94 -7.12 -15.46 7.76
C ALA A 94 -5.73 -14.80 7.63
N GLY A 95 -5.50 -14.06 6.53
CA GLY A 95 -4.17 -13.54 6.17
C GLY A 95 -3.71 -12.25 6.85
N LYS A 96 -4.59 -11.50 7.54
CA LYS A 96 -4.17 -10.35 8.36
C LYS A 96 -4.92 -10.35 9.70
N PRO A 97 -4.30 -10.88 10.77
CA PRO A 97 -4.93 -10.96 12.08
C PRO A 97 -5.46 -9.61 12.59
N SER A 98 -4.76 -8.50 12.33
CA SER A 98 -5.20 -7.14 12.69
C SER A 98 -6.51 -6.69 12.02
N LYS A 99 -6.97 -7.40 10.97
CA LYS A 99 -8.20 -7.08 10.23
C LYS A 99 -9.40 -7.92 10.66
N ARG A 100 -9.26 -8.74 11.70
CA ARG A 100 -10.34 -9.56 12.25
C ARG A 100 -11.29 -8.78 13.13
N ASP A 101 -10.89 -7.59 13.56
CA ASP A 101 -11.71 -6.74 14.41
C ASP A 101 -12.66 -5.86 13.58
N LEU A 102 -13.93 -5.78 13.98
CA LEU A 102 -14.97 -5.03 13.28
C LEU A 102 -14.63 -3.53 13.19
N ASP A 103 -13.88 -3.00 14.16
CA ASP A 103 -13.38 -1.62 14.17
C ASP A 103 -12.40 -1.35 13.02
N GLY A 104 -11.63 -2.36 12.59
CA GLY A 104 -10.74 -2.26 11.43
C GLY A 104 -11.50 -2.15 10.10
N LEU A 105 -12.72 -2.71 10.03
CA LEU A 105 -13.60 -2.58 8.87
C LEU A 105 -14.24 -1.18 8.83
N ILE A 106 -14.74 -0.71 9.98
CA ILE A 106 -15.31 0.64 10.15
C ILE A 106 -14.26 1.69 9.78
N THR A 107 -13.01 1.52 10.20
CA THR A 107 -11.90 2.43 9.88
C THR A 107 -11.61 2.49 8.37
N VAL A 108 -11.67 1.37 7.64
CA VAL A 108 -11.44 1.36 6.19
C VAL A 108 -12.58 2.06 5.43
N VAL A 109 -13.82 1.85 5.88
CA VAL A 109 -15.01 2.51 5.31
C VAL A 109 -14.99 4.01 5.63
N ALA A 110 -14.69 4.38 6.87
CA ALA A 110 -14.60 5.78 7.32
C ALA A 110 -13.44 6.54 6.67
N ALA A 111 -12.26 5.94 6.54
CA ALA A 111 -11.12 6.58 5.89
C ALA A 111 -11.43 6.95 4.42
N ALA A 112 -12.16 6.09 3.70
CA ALA A 112 -12.59 6.37 2.33
C ALA A 112 -13.63 7.50 2.20
N VAL A 113 -14.23 7.94 3.31
CA VAL A 113 -15.10 9.13 3.38
C VAL A 113 -14.27 10.41 3.63
N VAL A 114 -13.13 10.28 4.30
CA VAL A 114 -12.29 11.42 4.74
C VAL A 114 -11.21 11.80 3.73
N HIS A 115 -10.65 10.83 3.02
CA HIS A 115 -9.50 11.05 2.14
C HIS A 115 -9.77 10.67 0.69
N GLN A 116 -9.11 11.39 -0.21
CA GLN A 116 -9.19 11.14 -1.63
C GLN A 116 -8.17 10.08 -2.03
N PHE A 117 -8.61 8.83 -2.21
CA PHE A 117 -7.74 7.74 -2.65
C PHE A 117 -7.75 7.50 -4.16
N GLU A 118 -8.51 8.30 -4.91
CA GLU A 118 -8.56 8.21 -6.37
C GLU A 118 -7.96 9.44 -7.04
N SER A 119 -7.13 9.20 -8.04
CA SER A 119 -6.52 10.27 -8.82
C SER A 119 -7.58 11.06 -9.61
N VAL A 120 -7.48 12.40 -9.57
CA VAL A 120 -8.16 13.27 -10.53
C VAL A 120 -7.33 13.30 -11.81
N ARG A 121 -7.96 13.09 -12.97
CA ARG A 121 -7.26 13.12 -14.27
C ARG A 121 -6.36 14.35 -14.39
N GLY A 122 -5.10 14.13 -14.76
CA GLY A 122 -4.17 15.18 -15.19
C GLY A 122 -3.03 15.55 -14.22
N ARG A 123 -3.02 15.08 -12.96
CA ARG A 123 -1.96 15.47 -12.00
C ARG A 123 -0.70 14.60 -12.02
N LEU A 124 -0.77 13.37 -12.53
CA LEU A 124 0.32 12.39 -12.45
C LEU A 124 0.38 11.53 -13.71
N ARG A 125 1.59 11.22 -14.19
CA ARG A 125 1.83 10.26 -15.27
C ARG A 125 1.81 8.84 -14.72
N PHE A 126 0.61 8.29 -14.52
CA PHE A 126 0.43 6.87 -14.28
C PHE A 126 0.45 6.10 -15.61
N GLU A 127 1.20 5.00 -15.68
CA GLU A 127 0.93 4.00 -16.72
C GLU A 127 -0.34 3.27 -16.31
N ARG A 128 -1.41 3.38 -17.12
CA ARG A 128 -2.70 2.77 -16.81
C ARG A 128 -2.57 1.25 -16.81
N CYS A 129 -2.68 0.63 -15.64
CA CYS A 129 -3.06 -0.78 -15.55
C CYS A 129 -4.56 -0.87 -15.89
N ARG A 130 -4.93 -1.66 -16.90
CA ARG A 130 -6.33 -2.01 -17.14
C ARG A 130 -6.81 -2.79 -15.91
N SER A 131 -8.03 -2.50 -15.46
CA SER A 131 -8.69 -3.19 -14.35
C SER A 131 -8.36 -4.68 -14.37
N LEU A 132 -7.81 -5.20 -13.26
CA LEU A 132 -7.72 -6.64 -13.04
C LEU A 132 -9.17 -7.13 -12.91
N GLY A 133 -9.77 -7.46 -14.06
CA GLY A 133 -10.99 -8.26 -14.11
C GLY A 133 -10.71 -9.55 -13.36
N SER A 134 -11.68 -9.97 -12.55
CA SER A 134 -11.70 -11.19 -11.75
C SER A 134 -10.69 -12.24 -12.24
N ALA A 135 -9.51 -12.27 -11.61
CA ALA A 135 -8.57 -13.34 -11.84
C ALA A 135 -9.18 -14.61 -11.24
N GLU A 136 -9.64 -15.47 -12.13
CA GLU A 136 -9.82 -16.89 -11.90
C GLU A 136 -8.62 -17.41 -11.09
N ALA A 137 -8.91 -18.16 -10.03
CA ALA A 137 -7.89 -18.77 -9.19
C ALA A 137 -7.02 -19.68 -10.07
N ALA A 138 -5.82 -19.19 -10.42
CA ALA A 138 -4.77 -20.04 -10.93
C ALA A 138 -4.28 -20.89 -9.75
N ASP A 139 -4.71 -22.15 -9.78
CA ASP A 139 -4.19 -23.25 -8.99
C ASP A 139 -2.68 -23.35 -9.26
N TYR A 140 -1.86 -23.12 -8.23
CA TYR A 140 -0.44 -23.43 -8.27
C TYR A 140 -0.25 -24.75 -7.51
N GLY A 141 -0.24 -25.85 -8.26
CA GLY A 141 0.37 -27.12 -7.88
C GLY A 141 1.82 -27.19 -8.35
#